data_AF-B2AWI6-F1
#
_entry.id   AF-B2AWI6-F1
#
_cell.length_a   1.000
_cell.length_b   1.000
_cell.length_c   1.000
_cell.angle_alpha   90.00
_cell.angle_beta   90.00
_cell.angle_gamma   90.00
#
_symmetry.space_group_name_H-M   'P 1'
#
loop_
_entity.id
_entity.type
_entity.pdbx_description
1 polymer ?
#
loop_
_entity_poly.entity_id
_entity_poly.type
_entity_poly.pdbx_seq_one_letter_code
_entity_poly.pdbx_strand_id
1 'polypeptide(L)'
;MPQRQNPSRLYTKHYRFIPLQPLSKWSNSPPPSPFIALTMAPAALAKNCKGSLMYCGRGLLNKGNYYDQIIEALQGSGQPSDSAHVNNSLFFCKSDGNIIFQAFCRTSGCINGGAYHSDYC
;
A
#
# COMPACT_ATOMS: atom_id res chain seq x y z
N MET A 1 7.53 14.04 33.89
CA MET A 1 6.27 14.53 33.31
C MET A 1 5.74 13.47 32.34
N PRO A 2 4.65 12.75 32.65
CA PRO A 2 4.09 11.77 31.72
C PRO A 2 3.14 12.46 30.74
N GLN A 3 3.35 12.23 29.44
CA GLN A 3 2.45 12.71 28.38
C GLN A 3 1.20 11.81 28.33
N ARG A 4 0.04 12.44 28.48
CA ARG A 4 -1.31 11.85 28.37
C ARG A 4 -1.54 11.35 26.94
N GLN A 5 -2.02 10.12 26.80
CA GLN A 5 -2.59 9.60 25.55
C GLN A 5 -3.84 10.41 25.18
N ASN A 6 -3.93 10.84 23.90
CA ASN A 6 -5.12 11.42 23.29
C ASN A 6 -5.86 10.33 22.50
N PRO A 7 -7.07 9.91 22.92
CA PRO A 7 -7.88 8.93 22.20
C PRO A 7 -8.89 9.64 21.30
N SER A 8 -8.58 9.75 20.01
CA SER A 8 -9.52 10.08 18.94
C SER A 8 -8.96 9.43 17.67
N ARG A 9 -9.15 8.13 17.40
CA ARG A 9 -10.42 7.48 17.03
C ARG A 9 -11.32 8.43 16.24
N LEU A 10 -11.15 8.46 14.93
CA LEU A 10 -12.15 7.94 13.99
C LEU A 10 -11.71 8.27 12.56
N TYR A 11 -11.20 7.23 11.93
CA TYR A 11 -11.16 6.98 10.49
C TYR A 11 -12.37 7.60 9.78
N THR A 12 -12.18 8.75 9.13
CA THR A 12 -13.21 9.32 8.25
C THR A 12 -12.67 9.31 6.83
N LYS A 13 -12.80 8.15 6.20
CA LYS A 13 -12.57 7.97 4.76
C LYS A 13 -13.62 8.83 4.06
N HIS A 14 -13.20 9.90 3.38
CA HIS A 14 -14.10 10.73 2.57
C HIS A 14 -14.56 9.95 1.34
N TYR A 15 -15.62 9.15 1.48
CA TYR A 15 -16.40 8.68 0.34
C TYR A 15 -17.29 9.84 -0.12
N ARG A 16 -17.01 10.36 -1.33
CA ARG A 16 -17.87 11.33 -1.99
C ARG A 16 -19.24 10.70 -2.25
N PHE A 17 -20.27 11.33 -1.70
CA PHE A 17 -21.67 11.08 -2.03
C PHE A 17 -21.90 11.39 -3.52
N ILE A 18 -22.31 10.38 -4.29
CA ILE A 18 -22.86 10.55 -5.63
C ILE A 18 -24.38 10.65 -5.48
N PRO A 19 -25.04 11.74 -5.87
CA PRO A 19 -26.49 11.84 -5.80
C PRO A 19 -27.14 10.90 -6.83
N LEU A 20 -28.04 10.03 -6.36
CA LEU A 20 -28.90 9.19 -7.19
C LEU A 20 -29.90 10.08 -7.95
N GLN A 21 -29.84 10.05 -9.28
CA GLN A 21 -30.82 10.72 -10.13
C GLN A 21 -32.08 9.84 -10.29
N PRO A 22 -33.30 10.42 -10.34
CA PRO A 22 -34.54 9.66 -10.41
C PRO A 22 -34.76 9.00 -11.77
N LEU A 23 -35.02 7.70 -11.73
CA LEU A 23 -35.40 6.84 -12.86
C LEU A 23 -36.83 7.15 -13.32
N SER A 24 -37.01 7.99 -14.34
CA SER A 24 -38.27 8.00 -15.10
C SER A 24 -38.12 8.60 -16.51
N LYS A 25 -37.78 7.74 -17.48
CA LYS A 25 -38.51 7.63 -18.75
C LYS A 25 -37.93 6.53 -19.62
N TRP A 26 -38.66 5.42 -19.69
CA TRP A 26 -38.57 4.46 -20.77
C TRP A 26 -39.60 4.84 -21.84
N SER A 27 -39.17 4.93 -23.10
CA SER A 27 -40.04 4.66 -24.24
C SER A 27 -39.25 3.99 -25.37
N ASN A 28 -39.31 2.65 -25.36
CA ASN A 28 -39.56 1.76 -26.50
C ASN A 28 -38.57 1.68 -27.70
N SER A 29 -37.88 0.52 -27.70
CA SER A 29 -37.16 -0.34 -28.68
C SER A 29 -37.32 -0.17 -30.21
N PRO A 30 -36.39 -0.74 -31.02
CA PRO A 30 -36.49 -2.16 -31.46
C PRO A 30 -35.17 -3.00 -31.37
N PRO A 31 -35.23 -4.35 -31.46
CA PRO A 31 -34.10 -5.30 -31.32
C PRO A 31 -33.58 -5.79 -32.71
N PRO A 32 -32.65 -6.78 -32.88
CA PRO A 32 -31.79 -7.52 -31.94
C PRO A 32 -30.29 -7.56 -32.35
N SER A 33 -29.35 -7.57 -31.39
CA SER A 33 -27.98 -8.08 -31.61
C SER A 33 -27.35 -8.47 -30.26
N PRO A 34 -27.04 -9.74 -30.00
CA PRO A 34 -26.45 -10.16 -28.73
C PRO A 34 -24.94 -9.95 -28.79
N PHE A 35 -24.47 -8.72 -28.66
CA PHE A 35 -23.07 -8.46 -28.35
C PHE A 35 -23.01 -7.61 -27.09
N ILE A 36 -23.16 -8.30 -25.95
CA ILE A 36 -22.84 -7.73 -24.64
C ILE A 36 -21.32 -7.52 -24.62
N ALA A 37 -20.87 -6.32 -24.96
CA ALA A 37 -19.48 -5.92 -24.80
C ALA A 37 -19.24 -5.67 -23.29
N LEU A 38 -18.88 -6.73 -22.57
CA LEU A 38 -18.40 -6.65 -21.21
C LEU A 38 -17.04 -5.93 -21.22
N THR A 39 -17.04 -4.62 -20.94
CA THR A 39 -15.80 -3.84 -20.80
C THR A 39 -15.09 -4.29 -19.52
N MET A 40 -14.27 -5.34 -19.60
CA MET A 40 -13.33 -5.67 -18.53
C MET A 40 -12.33 -4.53 -18.43
N ALA A 41 -12.49 -3.68 -17.41
CA ALA A 41 -11.46 -2.72 -17.06
C ALA A 41 -10.17 -3.52 -16.76
N PRO A 42 -9.04 -3.23 -17.42
CA PRO A 42 -7.79 -3.91 -17.11
C PRO A 42 -7.44 -3.63 -15.65
N ALA A 43 -7.43 -4.68 -14.83
CA ALA A 43 -6.89 -4.60 -13.49
C ALA A 43 -5.39 -4.30 -13.64
N ALA A 44 -4.98 -3.08 -13.33
CA ALA A 44 -3.58 -2.75 -13.21
C ALA A 44 -3.00 -3.59 -12.07
N LEU A 45 -2.31 -4.67 -12.42
CA LEU A 45 -1.46 -5.39 -11.48
C LEU A 45 -0.34 -4.42 -11.10
N ALA A 46 -0.49 -3.77 -9.95
CA ALA A 46 0.60 -2.99 -9.37
C ALA A 46 1.83 -3.90 -9.30
N LYS A 47 2.98 -3.41 -9.81
CA LYS A 47 4.26 -4.14 -9.71
C LYS A 47 4.67 -4.16 -8.24
N ASN A 48 4.16 -5.14 -7.52
CA ASN A 48 4.44 -5.32 -6.11
C ASN A 48 5.88 -5.79 -5.91
N CYS A 49 6.41 -5.58 -4.71
CA CYS A 49 7.62 -6.23 -4.25
C CYS A 49 7.50 -7.75 -4.42
N LYS A 50 8.63 -8.42 -4.65
CA LYS A 50 8.60 -9.88 -4.83
C LYS A 50 8.33 -10.49 -3.46
N GLY A 51 7.25 -11.27 -3.37
CA GLY A 51 6.86 -11.93 -2.14
C GLY A 51 7.97 -12.82 -1.57
N SER A 52 7.96 -12.97 -0.25
CA SER A 52 8.89 -13.77 0.54
C SER A 52 10.34 -13.27 0.54
N LEU A 53 10.58 -12.02 0.14
CA LEU A 53 11.89 -11.37 0.26
C LEU A 53 11.86 -10.22 1.26
N MET A 54 13.02 -9.96 1.85
CA MET A 54 13.25 -8.76 2.67
C MET A 54 13.72 -7.61 1.77
N TYR A 55 13.22 -6.42 2.07
CA TYR A 55 13.61 -5.20 1.38
C TYR A 55 13.95 -4.10 2.38
N CYS A 56 15.01 -3.36 2.10
CA CYS A 56 15.27 -2.07 2.69
C CYS A 56 14.16 -1.11 2.28
N GLY A 57 13.74 -0.24 3.20
CA GLY A 57 12.72 0.75 2.90
C GLY A 57 13.12 1.65 1.72
N ARG A 58 14.41 2.01 1.59
CA ARG A 58 14.92 2.70 0.38
C ARG A 58 14.70 1.89 -0.91
N GLY A 59 14.91 0.58 -0.86
CA GLY A 59 14.68 -0.31 -2.00
C GLY A 59 13.20 -0.37 -2.41
N LEU A 60 12.30 -0.34 -1.43
CA LEU A 60 10.86 -0.26 -1.67
C LEU A 60 10.44 1.08 -2.29
N LEU A 61 10.97 2.20 -1.78
CA LEU A 61 10.70 3.53 -2.36
C LEU A 61 11.15 3.63 -3.83
N ASN A 62 12.28 3.01 -4.17
CA ASN A 62 12.75 2.97 -5.56
C ASN A 62 11.89 2.07 -6.46
N LYS A 63 11.17 1.09 -5.90
CA LYS A 63 10.27 0.23 -6.67
C LYS A 63 8.93 0.89 -6.98
N GLY A 64 8.44 1.75 -6.09
CA GLY A 64 7.17 2.45 -6.31
C GLY A 64 6.58 3.07 -5.04
N ASN A 65 5.26 3.16 -5.01
CA ASN A 65 4.48 3.89 -3.99
C ASN A 65 4.35 3.10 -2.68
N TYR A 66 5.48 2.85 -2.01
CA TYR A 66 5.55 2.13 -0.73
C TYR A 66 5.61 3.04 0.49
N TYR A 67 5.74 4.35 0.31
CA TYR A 67 5.96 5.29 1.41
C TYR A 67 4.87 5.17 2.49
N ASP A 68 3.60 5.25 2.11
CA ASP A 68 2.49 5.18 3.09
C ASP A 68 2.48 3.85 3.85
N GLN A 69 2.70 2.72 3.17
CA GLN A 69 2.78 1.41 3.81
C GLN A 69 3.98 1.30 4.77
N ILE A 70 5.11 1.93 4.43
CA ILE A 70 6.30 1.96 5.28
C ILE A 70 5.99 2.73 6.57
N ILE A 71 5.35 3.89 6.44
CA ILE A 71 4.96 4.71 7.60
C ILE A 71 3.97 3.94 8.48
N GLU A 72 2.95 3.32 7.89
CA GLU A 72 1.99 2.49 8.63
C GLU A 72 2.67 1.31 9.35
N ALA A 73 3.59 0.60 8.69
CA ALA A 73 4.31 -0.52 9.28
C ALA A 73 5.23 -0.10 10.43
N LEU A 74 5.92 1.04 10.30
CA LEU A 74 6.76 1.61 11.35
C LEU A 74 5.92 2.02 12.56
N GLN A 75 4.85 2.80 12.32
CA GLN A 75 3.95 3.25 13.39
C GLN A 75 3.23 2.09 14.08
N GLY A 76 2.78 1.10 13.32
CA GLY A 76 2.18 -0.14 13.83
C GLY A 76 3.13 -0.95 14.71
N SER A 77 4.45 -0.77 14.52
CA SER A 77 5.52 -1.41 15.31
C SER A 77 6.12 -0.48 16.37
N GLY A 78 5.50 0.68 16.61
CA GLY A 78 5.96 1.69 17.58
C GLY A 78 7.32 2.32 17.25
N GLN A 79 7.74 2.26 15.99
CA GLN A 79 8.98 2.89 15.53
C GLN A 79 8.73 4.34 15.08
N PRO A 80 9.74 5.22 15.21
CA PRO A 80 9.75 6.50 14.54
C PRO A 80 9.60 6.35 13.03
N SER A 81 9.00 7.36 12.40
CA SER A 81 8.78 7.41 10.95
C SER A 81 9.63 8.47 10.26
N ASP A 82 10.79 8.81 10.85
CA ASP A 82 11.75 9.73 10.24
C ASP A 82 12.49 9.08 9.06
N SER A 83 13.19 9.91 8.29
CA SER A 83 13.89 9.47 7.08
C SER A 83 14.89 8.33 7.33
N ALA A 84 15.54 8.27 8.50
CA ALA A 84 16.48 7.19 8.79
C ALA A 84 15.72 5.86 8.97
N HIS A 85 14.63 5.86 9.73
CA HIS A 85 13.79 4.67 9.90
C HIS A 85 13.12 4.25 8.57
N VAL A 86 12.68 5.21 7.76
CA VAL A 86 12.10 4.92 6.44
C VAL A 86 13.14 4.29 5.50
N ASN A 87 14.38 4.79 5.46
CA ASN A 87 15.38 4.30 4.52
C ASN A 87 16.08 3.02 4.99
N ASN A 88 16.38 2.92 6.29
CA ASN A 88 17.28 1.92 6.85
C ASN A 88 16.55 0.82 7.64
N SER A 89 15.23 0.77 7.59
CA SER A 89 14.47 -0.37 8.12
C SER A 89 14.33 -1.48 7.09
N LEU A 90 14.30 -2.70 7.60
CA LEU A 90 14.08 -3.93 6.87
C LEU A 90 12.60 -4.32 6.95
N PHE A 91 12.02 -4.60 5.79
CA PHE A 91 10.61 -4.96 5.66
C PHE A 91 10.47 -6.28 4.93
N PHE A 92 9.61 -7.17 5.45
CA PHE A 92 9.22 -8.39 4.77
C PHE A 92 8.11 -8.10 3.76
N CYS A 93 8.33 -8.44 2.50
CA CYS A 93 7.29 -8.38 1.47
C CYS A 93 6.46 -9.66 1.47
N LYS A 94 5.16 -9.52 1.70
CA LYS A 94 4.19 -10.60 1.54
C LYS A 94 3.86 -10.83 0.06
N SER A 95 3.26 -11.98 -0.24
CA SER A 95 2.87 -12.36 -1.61
C SER A 95 1.80 -11.46 -2.24
N ASP A 96 1.02 -10.74 -1.42
CA ASP A 96 0.01 -9.76 -1.84
C ASP A 96 0.62 -8.36 -2.08
N GLY A 97 1.92 -8.18 -1.85
CA GLY A 97 2.62 -6.92 -1.99
C GLY A 97 2.57 -6.02 -0.75
N ASN A 98 1.89 -6.45 0.31
CA ASN A 98 1.94 -5.75 1.60
C ASN A 98 3.29 -5.98 2.29
N ILE A 99 3.70 -5.02 3.11
CA ILE A 99 4.95 -5.09 3.84
C ILE A 99 4.75 -5.20 5.34
N ILE A 100 5.68 -5.87 6.03
CA ILE A 100 5.73 -5.94 7.49
C ILE A 100 7.09 -5.44 7.95
N PHE A 101 7.11 -4.56 8.94
CA PHE A 101 8.36 -4.15 9.58
C PHE A 101 9.03 -5.33 10.27
N GLN A 102 10.33 -5.53 10.04
CA GLN A 102 11.12 -6.57 10.71
C GLN A 102 12.16 -6.01 11.67
N ALA A 103 12.97 -5.05 11.22
CA ALA A 103 14.07 -4.52 12.02
C ALA A 103 14.49 -3.14 11.53
N PHE A 104 15.06 -2.34 12.42
CA PHE A 104 15.74 -1.10 12.05
C PHE A 104 17.25 -1.31 12.09
N CYS A 105 17.93 -1.14 10.97
CA CYS A 105 19.37 -1.37 10.85
C CYS A 105 20.17 -0.17 11.38
N ARG A 106 20.42 -0.15 12.69
CA ARG A 106 21.08 0.99 13.37
C ARG A 106 22.57 1.16 13.03
N THR A 107 23.32 0.07 12.95
CA THR A 107 24.79 0.11 12.96
C THR A 107 25.39 0.23 11.56
N SER A 108 24.93 -0.62 10.64
CA SER A 108 25.42 -0.74 9.26
C SER A 108 24.53 -0.03 8.24
N GLY A 109 23.35 0.44 8.64
CA GLY A 109 22.28 0.75 7.70
C GLY A 109 21.73 -0.52 7.04
N CYS A 110 20.74 -0.35 6.16
CA CYS A 110 20.17 -1.49 5.45
C CYS A 110 20.96 -1.74 4.15
N ILE A 111 21.42 -2.97 3.97
CA ILE A 111 22.27 -3.39 2.86
C ILE A 111 21.42 -4.13 1.83
N ASN A 112 21.53 -3.71 0.56
CA ASN A 112 20.83 -4.34 -0.55
C ASN A 112 21.50 -5.68 -0.90
N GLY A 113 20.75 -6.78 -0.79
CA GLY A 113 21.24 -8.14 -1.08
C GLY A 113 21.41 -8.41 -2.58
N GLY A 114 20.88 -7.55 -3.43
CA GLY A 114 20.92 -7.68 -4.89
C GLY A 114 19.66 -8.28 -5.48
N ALA A 115 19.67 -8.46 -6.81
CA ALA A 115 18.50 -8.95 -7.53
C ALA A 115 18.11 -10.36 -7.06
N TYR A 116 16.84 -10.54 -6.69
CA TYR A 116 16.27 -11.80 -6.20
C TYR A 116 16.80 -12.31 -4.85
N HIS A 117 17.61 -11.51 -4.16
CA HIS A 117 18.08 -11.79 -2.80
C HIS A 117 17.37 -10.88 -1.79
N SER A 118 17.33 -11.33 -0.54
CA SER A 118 16.79 -10.55 0.57
C SER A 118 17.83 -9.53 1.04
N ASP A 119 17.36 -8.31 1.30
CA ASP A 119 18.14 -7.28 1.97
C ASP A 119 18.41 -7.65 3.44
N TYR A 120 19.40 -7.02 4.07
CA TYR A 120 19.82 -7.36 5.42
C TYR A 120 20.39 -6.17 6.20
N CYS A 121 20.40 -6.33 7.53
CA CYS A 121 21.24 -5.60 8.46
C CYS A 121 22.42 -6.52 8.83
#